data_AF-A0A2V8FID7-F1
#
_entry.id   AF-A0A2V8FID7-F1
#
_cell.length_a   1.000
_cell.length_b   1.000
_cell.length_c   1.000
_cell.angle_alpha   90.00
_cell.angle_beta   90.00
_cell.angle_gamma   90.00
#
_symmetry.space_group_name_H-M   'P 1'
#
loop_
_entity.id
_entity.type
_entity.pdbx_description
1 polymer ?
#
loop_
_entity_poly.entity_id
_entity_poly.type
_entity_poly.pdbx_seq_one_letter_code
_entity_poly.pdbx_strand_id
1 'polypeptide(L)' 'PGNVVTTPRSDVMLVVTEYGMVNLKGKSVAERARALIGIAHPDYREDLERQAYEHRLIPRGVSF' A
#
# COMPACT_ATOMS: atom_id res chain seq x y z
N PRO A 1 -9.95 7.72 -14.64
CA PRO A 1 -10.69 8.59 -13.70
C PRO A 1 -12.17 8.16 -13.63
N GLY A 2 -12.77 8.11 -12.42
CA GLY A 2 -14.22 7.88 -12.24
C GLY A 2 -14.66 6.45 -11.88
N ASN A 3 -13.84 5.65 -11.20
CA ASN A 3 -14.25 4.29 -10.80
C ASN A 3 -15.11 4.33 -9.53
N VAL A 4 -16.17 3.51 -9.51
CA VAL A 4 -16.96 3.28 -8.29
C VAL A 4 -16.10 2.48 -7.30
N VAL A 5 -15.95 2.99 -6.08
CA VAL A 5 -15.22 2.32 -5.00
C VAL A 5 -16.18 1.41 -4.24
N THR A 6 -16.02 0.10 -4.38
CA THR A 6 -16.85 -0.90 -3.68
C THR A 6 -16.51 -1.03 -2.20
N THR A 7 -15.22 -1.00 -1.86
CA THR A 7 -14.74 -1.12 -0.47
C THR A 7 -13.90 0.11 -0.12
N PRO A 8 -14.40 1.01 0.75
CA PRO A 8 -13.67 2.18 1.19
C PRO A 8 -12.36 1.81 1.92
N ARG A 9 -11.38 2.72 1.89
CA ARG A 9 -10.09 2.54 2.57
C ARG A 9 -10.21 2.31 4.09
N SER A 10 -11.28 2.80 4.71
CA SER A 10 -11.56 2.65 6.15
C SER A 10 -11.97 1.23 6.53
N ASP A 11 -12.56 0.49 5.59
CA ASP A 11 -13.27 -0.76 5.89
C ASP A 11 -12.42 -1.98 5.55
N VAL A 12 -11.46 -1.83 4.64
CA VAL A 12 -10.58 -2.92 4.25
C VAL A 12 -9.65 -3.32 5.39
N MET A 13 -9.70 -4.61 5.74
CA MET A 13 -8.89 -5.19 6.81
C MET A 13 -7.74 -6.01 6.23
N LEU A 14 -8.04 -7.10 5.52
CA LEU A 14 -7.02 -7.99 4.96
C LEU A 14 -6.96 -7.85 3.45
N VAL A 15 -5.75 -7.85 2.92
CA VAL A 15 -5.47 -7.97 1.48
C VAL A 15 -4.52 -9.15 1.30
N VAL A 16 -4.85 -10.03 0.36
CA VAL A 16 -4.15 -11.28 0.10
C VAL A 16 -3.79 -11.36 -1.38
N THR A 17 -2.57 -11.80 -1.67
CA THR A 17 -2.07 -12.14 -3.00
C THR A 17 -1.36 -13.50 -2.91
N GLU A 18 -0.89 -14.02 -4.03
CA GLU A 18 -0.02 -15.20 -4.09
C GLU A 18 1.33 -14.99 -3.37
N TYR A 19 1.70 -13.74 -3.09
CA TYR A 19 2.94 -13.37 -2.41
C TYR A 19 2.76 -13.13 -0.90
N GLY A 20 1.54 -13.25 -0.37
CA GLY A 20 1.28 -13.18 1.08
C GLY A 20 0.00 -12.44 1.44
N MET A 21 -0.12 -12.11 2.73
CA MET A 21 -1.27 -11.41 3.30
C MET A 21 -0.83 -10.25 4.17
N VAL A 22 -1.55 -9.14 4.12
CA VAL A 22 -1.36 -8.00 5.03
C VAL A 22 -2.66 -7.54 5.66
N ASN A 23 -2.57 -7.17 6.94
CA ASN A 23 -3.62 -6.43 7.64
C ASN A 23 -3.36 -4.92 7.52
N LEU A 24 -4.37 -4.17 7.07
CA LEU A 24 -4.37 -2.73 6.86
C LEU A 24 -5.18 -1.97 7.91
N LYS A 25 -5.87 -2.67 8.81
CA LYS A 25 -6.64 -2.06 9.90
C LYS A 25 -5.70 -1.31 10.84
N GLY A 26 -6.02 -0.06 11.14
CA GLY A 26 -5.25 0.80 12.04
C GLY A 26 -3.92 1.31 11.49
N LYS A 27 -3.53 0.93 10.26
CA LYS A 27 -2.29 1.40 9.64
C LYS A 27 -2.44 2.80 9.04
N SER A 28 -1.41 3.62 9.19
CA SER A 28 -1.26 4.90 8.48
C SER A 28 -1.11 4.69 6.97
N VAL A 29 -1.29 5.75 6.19
CA VAL A 29 -1.16 5.68 4.72
C VAL A 29 0.21 5.13 4.29
N ALA A 30 1.28 5.55 4.96
CA ALA A 30 2.64 5.10 4.67
C ALA A 30 2.84 3.61 4.98
N GLU A 31 2.35 3.14 6.12
CA GLU A 31 2.42 1.72 6.50
C GLU A 31 1.57 0.86 5.58
N ARG A 32 0.42 1.36 5.13
CA ARG A 32 -0.43 0.67 4.15
C ARG A 32 0.26 0.54 2.80
N ALA A 33 0.87 1.62 2.31
CA ALA A 33 1.61 1.60 1.05
C ALA A 33 2.75 0.57 1.11
N ARG A 34 3.59 0.62 2.15
CA ARG A 34 4.68 -0.36 2.34
C ARG A 34 4.17 -1.80 2.45
N ALA A 35 3.10 -2.02 3.21
CA ALA A 35 2.50 -3.35 3.36
C ALA A 35 1.98 -3.90 2.02
N LEU A 36 1.28 -3.08 1.24
CA LEU A 36 0.77 -3.47 -0.08
C LEU A 36 1.90 -3.74 -1.08
N ILE A 37 2.94 -2.90 -1.10
CA ILE A 37 4.14 -3.13 -1.93
C ILE A 37 4.81 -4.46 -1.57
N GLY A 38 4.88 -4.79 -0.28
CA GLY A 38 5.47 -6.04 0.20
C GLY A 38 4.80 -7.32 -0.30
N ILE A 39 3.49 -7.27 -0.60
CA ILE A 39 2.73 -8.40 -1.18
C ILE A 39 2.43 -8.22 -2.67
N ALA A 40 2.97 -7.18 -3.31
CA ALA A 40 2.90 -7.03 -4.76
C ALA A 40 3.87 -8.01 -5.46
N HIS A 41 3.64 -8.23 -6.76
CA HIS A 41 4.54 -9.03 -7.59
C HIS A 41 5.96 -8.44 -7.58
N PRO A 42 7.02 -9.26 -7.40
CA PRO A 42 8.40 -8.79 -7.21
C PRO A 42 8.88 -7.77 -8.24
N ASP A 43 8.60 -8.01 -9.52
CA ASP A 43 9.03 -7.16 -10.65
C ASP A 43 8.56 -5.70 -10.55
N TYR A 44 7.49 -5.41 -9.82
CA TYR A 44 6.92 -4.06 -9.73
C TYR A 44 7.20 -3.36 -8.39
N ARG A 45 7.84 -4.03 -7.43
CA ARG A 45 7.99 -3.47 -6.07
C ARG A 45 8.78 -2.17 -6.06
N GLU A 46 9.87 -2.12 -6.82
CA GLU A 46 10.73 -0.93 -6.94
C GLU A 46 9.97 0.25 -7.56
N ASP A 47 9.26 0.01 -8.66
CA ASP A 47 8.48 1.05 -9.34
C ASP A 47 7.33 1.56 -8.47
N LEU A 48 6.64 0.67 -7.74
CA LEU A 48 5.58 1.05 -6.81
C LEU A 48 6.12 1.84 -5.61
N GLU A 49 7.30 1.50 -5.11
CA GLU A 49 7.96 2.24 -4.04
C GLU A 49 8.36 3.65 -4.51
N ARG A 50 8.96 3.77 -5.71
CA ARG A 50 9.27 5.07 -6.32
C ARG A 50 8.01 5.94 -6.44
N GLN A 51 6.94 5.38 -7.00
CA GLN A 51 5.65 6.07 -7.12
C GLN A 51 5.07 6.47 -5.76
N ALA A 52 5.21 5.62 -4.73
CA ALA A 52 4.73 5.93 -3.39
C ALA A 52 5.44 7.14 -2.77
N TYR A 53 6.73 7.34 -3.05
CA TYR A 53 7.46 8.55 -2.66
C TYR A 53 7.06 9.78 -3.50
N GLU A 54 6.93 9.63 -4.81
CA GLU A 54 6.52 10.70 -5.73
C GLU A 54 5.13 11.26 -5.36
N HIS A 55 4.19 10.36 -5.06
CA HIS A 55 2.84 10.68 -4.62
C HIS A 55 2.73 11.03 -3.13
N ARG A 56 3.86 11.06 -2.40
CA ARG A 56 3.92 11.39 -0.96
C ARG A 56 3.05 10.48 -0.08
N LEU A 57 2.81 9.24 -0.51
CA LEU A 57 2.18 8.22 0.32
C LEU A 57 3.13 7.75 1.41
N ILE A 58 4.43 7.67 1.08
CA ILE A 58 5.51 7.40 2.02
C ILE A 58 6.31 8.70 2.24
N PRO A 59 6.38 9.21 3.48
CA PRO A 59 7.18 10.38 3.80
C PRO A 59 8.67 10.14 3.54
N ARG A 60 9.35 11.10 2.91
CA ARG A 60 10.80 11.04 2.61
C ARG A 60 11.72 11.24 3.83
N GLY A 61 11.17 11.36 5.05
CA GLY A 61 11.92 11.83 6.22
C GLY A 61 11.57 11.14 7.54
N VAL A 62 11.03 9.92 7.52
CA VAL A 62 10.71 9.19 8.76
C VAL A 62 11.37 7.81 8.73
N SER A 63 12.60 7.76 9.24
CA SER A 63 13.21 6.57 9.81
C SER A 63 12.72 6.45 11.26
N PHE A 64 11.92 5.42 11.56
CA PHE A 64 11.76 4.94 12.93
C PHE A 64 12.76 3.82 13.17
#